data_AF-A0A2D6TZS4-F1
#
_entry.id   AF-A0A2D6TZS4-F1
#
_cell.length_a   1.000
_cell.length_b   1.000
_cell.length_c   1.000
_cell.angle_alpha   90.00
_cell.angle_beta   90.00
_cell.angle_gamma   90.00
#
_symmetry.space_group_name_H-M   'P 1'
#
loop_
_entity.id
_entity.type
_entity.pdbx_description
1 polymer ?
#
loop_
_entity_poly.entity_id
_entity_poly.type
_entity_poly.pdbx_seq_one_letter_code
_entity_poly.pdbx_strand_id
1 'polypeptide(L)'
;MAYITTAEVREIRNALKEEFGPELKFGVKKQHYSSVRVTIKKGNVDFSDIMREGDLGYTQINQYHTYQYGKHANLFDDIVDVIKKAPGKAEG
;
A
#
# COMPACT_ATOMS: atom_id res chain seq x y z
N MET A 1 2.22 -18.88 -11.75
CA MET A 1 1.64 -17.77 -10.96
C MET A 1 2.12 -17.97 -9.53
N ALA A 2 2.94 -17.06 -8.99
CA ALA A 2 3.44 -17.20 -7.63
C ALA A 2 2.32 -16.91 -6.61
N TYR A 3 2.18 -17.77 -5.62
CA TYR A 3 1.22 -17.58 -4.53
C TYR A 3 1.85 -16.68 -3.48
N ILE A 4 1.09 -15.73 -2.94
CA ILE A 4 1.55 -14.94 -1.80
C ILE A 4 1.13 -15.63 -0.49
N THR A 5 2.11 -15.92 0.35
CA THR A 5 1.97 -16.57 1.64
C THR A 5 1.53 -15.58 2.71
N THR A 6 1.06 -16.09 3.84
CA THR A 6 0.74 -15.26 5.01
C THR A 6 1.99 -14.64 5.63
N ALA A 7 3.15 -15.29 5.51
CA ALA A 7 4.44 -14.78 5.97
C ALA A 7 4.86 -13.55 5.15
N GLU A 8 4.81 -13.62 3.82
CA GLU A 8 5.10 -12.47 2.95
C GLU A 8 4.16 -11.28 3.21
N VAL A 9 2.86 -11.55 3.44
CA VAL A 9 1.89 -10.50 3.80
C VAL A 9 2.24 -9.83 5.13
N ARG A 10 2.74 -10.60 6.10
CA ARG A 10 3.21 -10.08 7.39
C ARG A 10 4.44 -9.21 7.19
N GLU A 11 5.40 -9.65 6.37
CA GLU A 11 6.61 -8.87 6.10
C GLU A 11 6.31 -7.55 5.36
N ILE A 12 5.39 -7.56 4.39
CA ILE A 12 4.90 -6.32 3.77
C ILE A 12 4.32 -5.36 4.83
N ARG A 13 3.53 -5.87 5.77
CA ARG A 13 2.97 -5.06 6.86
C ARG A 13 4.06 -4.49 7.77
N ASN A 14 5.06 -5.28 8.12
CA ASN A 14 6.17 -4.85 8.98
C ASN A 14 6.99 -3.78 8.29
N ALA A 15 7.40 -4.00 7.04
CA ALA A 15 8.20 -3.05 6.27
C ALA A 15 7.48 -1.70 6.09
N LEU A 16 6.18 -1.71 5.73
CA LEU A 16 5.39 -0.47 5.64
C LEU A 16 5.29 0.26 6.98
N LYS A 17 5.23 -0.49 8.10
CA LYS A 17 5.18 0.10 9.44
C LYS A 17 6.55 0.66 9.86
N GLU A 18 7.65 0.02 9.47
CA GLU A 18 9.00 0.51 9.76
C GLU A 18 9.29 1.80 9.01
N GLU A 19 8.92 1.85 7.72
CA GLU A 19 9.25 2.99 6.86
C GLU A 19 8.31 4.18 7.05
N PHE A 20 7.01 3.92 7.22
CA PHE A 20 5.99 4.97 7.25
C PHE A 20 5.16 5.00 8.54
N GLY A 21 5.35 4.08 9.48
CA GLY A 21 4.52 3.93 10.67
C GLY A 21 4.37 5.15 11.59
N PRO A 22 5.36 6.08 11.68
CA PRO A 22 5.18 7.34 12.41
C PRO A 22 4.13 8.27 11.78
N GLU A 23 3.98 8.21 10.46
CA GLU A 23 3.17 9.16 9.68
C GLU A 23 1.86 8.53 9.20
N LEU A 24 1.92 7.26 8.79
CA LEU A 24 0.84 6.55 8.11
C LEU A 24 0.57 5.19 8.79
N LYS A 25 -0.70 4.87 8.98
CA LYS A 25 -1.16 3.58 9.51
C LYS A 25 -1.70 2.72 8.38
N PHE A 26 -1.13 1.53 8.20
CA PHE A 26 -1.52 0.61 7.13
C PHE A 26 -2.39 -0.56 7.62
N GLY A 27 -3.28 -1.00 6.74
CA GLY A 27 -3.87 -2.34 6.77
C GLY A 27 -3.40 -3.12 5.54
N VAL A 28 -2.85 -4.30 5.76
CA VAL A 28 -2.44 -5.20 4.68
C VAL A 28 -3.22 -6.50 4.85
N LYS A 29 -3.92 -6.91 3.79
CA LYS A 29 -4.65 -8.18 3.70
C LYS A 29 -4.34 -8.89 2.41
N LYS A 30 -4.28 -10.23 2.45
CA LYS A 30 -4.25 -11.03 1.24
C LYS A 30 -5.57 -10.86 0.49
N GLN A 31 -5.49 -10.77 -0.83
CA GLN A 31 -6.62 -10.78 -1.73
C GLN A 31 -6.42 -11.96 -2.70
N HIS A 32 -7.34 -12.93 -2.64
CA HIS A 32 -7.23 -14.20 -3.37
C HIS A 32 -5.92 -14.94 -3.10
N TYR A 33 -5.25 -15.42 -4.15
CA TYR A 33 -4.11 -16.33 -4.07
C TYR A 33 -2.76 -15.66 -4.35
N SER A 34 -2.74 -14.57 -5.12
CA SER A 34 -1.52 -13.96 -5.65
C SER A 34 -1.50 -12.43 -5.55
N SER A 35 -2.39 -11.84 -4.75
CA SER A 35 -2.47 -10.38 -4.61
C SER A 35 -2.63 -9.94 -3.16
N VAL A 36 -2.25 -8.69 -2.89
CA VAL A 36 -2.44 -8.04 -1.60
C VAL A 36 -3.20 -6.75 -1.79
N ARG A 37 -4.08 -6.46 -0.83
CA ARG A 37 -4.75 -5.16 -0.71
C ARG A 37 -4.15 -4.42 0.47
N VAL A 38 -3.52 -3.29 0.16
CA VAL A 38 -2.98 -2.34 1.13
C VAL A 38 -3.96 -1.18 1.25
N THR A 39 -4.18 -0.70 2.48
CA THR A 39 -5.09 0.40 2.78
C THR A 39 -4.43 1.33 3.78
N ILE A 40 -4.33 2.61 3.43
CA ILE A 40 -3.92 3.66 4.36
C ILE A 40 -5.16 3.98 5.21
N LYS A 41 -5.08 3.69 6.52
CA LYS A 41 -6.20 3.82 7.47
C LYS A 41 -6.24 5.17 8.17
N LYS A 42 -5.07 5.80 8.32
CA LYS A 42 -4.89 7.08 9.00
C LYS A 42 -3.53 7.64 8.59
N GLY A 43 -3.41 8.95 8.54
CA GLY A 43 -2.13 9.60 8.38
C GLY A 43 -2.18 11.09 8.62
N ASN A 44 -1.03 11.75 8.49
CA ASN A 44 -0.85 13.20 8.45
C ASN A 44 -0.96 13.79 7.02
N VAL A 45 -0.98 12.94 5.99
CA VAL A 45 -1.13 13.33 4.58
C VAL A 45 -2.61 13.53 4.25
N ASP A 46 -2.92 14.67 3.64
CA ASP A 46 -4.26 14.98 3.12
C ASP A 46 -4.43 14.46 1.69
N PHE A 47 -5.35 13.51 1.50
CA PHE A 47 -5.69 12.88 0.22
C PHE A 47 -7.00 13.41 -0.38
N SER A 48 -7.59 14.47 0.17
CA SER A 48 -8.89 14.99 -0.29
C SER A 48 -8.87 15.42 -1.75
N ASP A 49 -7.70 15.79 -2.29
CA ASP A 49 -7.52 16.21 -3.68
C ASP A 49 -7.66 15.07 -4.70
N ILE A 50 -7.52 13.81 -4.27
CA ILE A 50 -7.65 12.62 -5.12
C ILE A 50 -8.91 11.79 -4.82
N MET A 51 -9.74 12.26 -3.87
CA MET A 51 -11.06 11.70 -3.62
C MET A 51 -12.05 12.38 -4.58
N ARG A 52 -12.85 11.60 -5.30
CA ARG A 52 -13.87 12.18 -6.19
C ARG A 52 -15.08 12.60 -5.38
N GLU A 53 -15.77 13.63 -5.85
CA GLU A 53 -17.05 14.04 -5.31
C GLU A 53 -18.06 12.87 -5.44
N GLY A 54 -18.61 12.42 -4.32
CA GLY A 54 -19.48 11.23 -4.25
C GLY A 54 -18.77 9.93 -3.84
N ASP A 55 -17.43 9.91 -3.75
CA ASP A 55 -16.73 8.81 -3.10
C ASP A 55 -17.05 8.86 -1.59
N LEU A 56 -17.50 7.73 -1.03
CA LEU A 56 -17.83 7.57 0.40
C LEU A 56 -16.57 7.55 1.30
N GLY A 57 -15.61 8.45 1.03
CA GLY A 57 -14.31 8.51 1.70
C GLY A 57 -13.35 7.40 1.28
N TYR A 58 -13.50 6.84 0.07
CA TYR A 58 -12.63 5.77 -0.42
C TYR A 58 -12.21 6.00 -1.87
N THR A 59 -10.90 6.00 -2.13
CA THR A 59 -10.32 6.07 -3.48
C THR A 59 -9.47 4.84 -3.76
N GLN A 60 -9.56 4.29 -4.97
CA GLN A 60 -8.71 3.18 -5.40
C GLN A 60 -7.49 3.71 -6.13
N ILE A 61 -6.32 3.36 -5.61
CA ILE A 61 -5.04 3.70 -6.22
C ILE A 61 -4.63 2.55 -7.15
N ASN A 62 -4.31 2.88 -8.41
CA ASN A 62 -3.73 1.94 -9.35
C ASN A 62 -2.20 2.02 -9.28
N GLN A 63 -1.56 0.95 -8.81
CA GLN A 63 -0.11 0.88 -8.63
C GLN A 63 0.71 0.99 -9.92
N TYR A 64 0.08 0.86 -11.10
CA TYR A 64 0.75 1.04 -12.39
C TYR A 64 0.69 2.48 -12.91
N HIS A 65 -0.12 3.34 -12.28
CA HIS A 65 -0.36 4.71 -12.72
C HIS A 65 -0.26 5.72 -11.56
N THR A 66 0.70 5.50 -10.65
CA THR A 66 1.02 6.38 -9.52
C THR A 66 1.26 7.84 -9.95
N TYR A 67 1.87 8.05 -11.11
CA TYR A 67 2.09 9.37 -11.73
C TYR A 67 0.80 10.18 -11.98
N GLN A 68 -0.38 9.55 -11.96
CA GLN A 68 -1.66 10.24 -12.16
C GLN A 68 -2.18 10.95 -10.89
N TYR A 69 -1.57 10.70 -9.72
CA TYR A 69 -2.03 11.24 -8.43
C TYR A 69 -1.28 12.52 -8.00
N GLY A 70 -0.67 13.23 -8.94
CA GLY A 70 -0.07 14.54 -8.72
C GLY A 70 0.98 14.54 -7.61
N LYS A 71 0.78 15.39 -6.59
CA LYS A 71 1.71 15.54 -5.46
C LYS A 71 1.93 14.25 -4.64
N HIS A 72 1.00 13.29 -4.73
CA HIS A 72 1.07 12.01 -4.02
C HIS A 72 1.79 10.91 -4.80
N ALA A 73 2.21 11.17 -6.04
CA ALA A 73 2.82 10.16 -6.91
C ALA A 73 4.03 9.49 -6.23
N ASN A 74 4.98 10.30 -5.74
CA ASN A 74 6.20 9.81 -5.07
C ASN A 74 5.86 8.95 -3.84
N LEU A 75 4.89 9.39 -3.02
CA LEU A 75 4.47 8.62 -1.84
C LEU A 75 3.92 7.25 -2.25
N PHE A 76 3.12 7.18 -3.32
CA PHE A 76 2.59 5.91 -3.79
C PHE A 76 3.65 5.04 -4.45
N ASP A 77 4.61 5.63 -5.16
CA ASP A 77 5.76 4.92 -5.73
C ASP A 77 6.60 4.28 -4.62
N ASP A 78 6.93 5.02 -3.57
CA ASP A 78 7.69 4.52 -2.43
C ASP A 78 6.94 3.36 -1.74
N ILE A 79 5.63 3.51 -1.50
CA ILE A 79 4.79 2.43 -0.94
C ILE A 79 4.82 1.18 -1.82
N VAL A 80 4.69 1.34 -3.15
CA VAL A 80 4.71 0.21 -4.10
C VAL A 80 6.08 -0.48 -4.10
N ASP A 81 7.15 0.29 -4.00
CA ASP A 81 8.51 -0.20 -3.91
C ASP A 81 8.74 -1.06 -2.66
N VAL A 82 8.26 -0.61 -1.50
CA VAL A 82 8.30 -1.38 -0.26
C VAL A 82 7.52 -2.70 -0.40
N ILE A 83 6.31 -2.64 -0.96
CA ILE A 83 5.47 -3.84 -1.17
C ILE A 83 6.16 -4.87 -2.07
N LYS A 84 6.90 -4.43 -3.09
CA LYS A 84 7.62 -5.33 -4.01
C LYS A 84 8.90 -5.91 -3.40
N LYS A 85 9.59 -5.17 -2.52
CA LYS A 85 10.85 -5.58 -1.89
C LYS A 85 10.65 -6.46 -0.66
N ALA A 86 9.61 -6.21 0.14
CA ALA A 86 9.40 -6.86 1.43
C ALA A 86 9.22 -8.40 1.38
N PRO A 87 8.52 -9.00 0.40
CA PRO A 87 8.36 -10.46 0.33
C PRO A 87 9.69 -11.22 0.24
N GLY A 88 10.72 -10.63 -0.37
CA GLY A 88 12.05 -11.25 -0.45
C GLY A 88 12.76 -11.41 0.90
N LYS A 89 12.22 -10.81 1.97
CA LYS A 89 12.70 -10.99 3.35
C LYS A 89 11.93 -12.10 4.10
N ALA A 90 10.83 -12.61 3.55
CA ALA A 90 10.11 -13.71 4.17
C ALA A 90 10.91 -15.02 3.96
N GLU A 91 11.10 -15.78 5.03
CA GLU A 91 11.57 -17.17 4.90
C GLU A 91 10.50 -17.96 4.13
N GLY A 92 10.91 -18.55 3.00
CA GLY A 92 10.03 -19.22 2.02
C GLY A 92 9.39 -20.50 2.51
#